data_AF-A0A7W4VV56-F1
#
_entry.id   AF-A0A7W4VV56-F1
#
_cell.length_a   1.000
_cell.length_b   1.000
_cell.length_c   1.000
_cell.angle_alpha   90.00
_cell.angle_beta   90.00
_cell.angle_gamma   90.00
#
_symmetry.space_group_name_H-M   'P 1'
#
loop_
_entity.id
_entity.type
_entity.pdbx_description
1 polymer ?
#
loop_
_entity_poly.entity_id
_entity_poly.type
_entity_poly.pdbx_seq_one_letter_code
_entity_poly.pdbx_strand_id
1 'polypeptide(L)'
;MAVTTTGLPAALLGLGQALDAYGRPEVSVGQWRWRVRQGLAAVRDALVAETGTGTEAWTAAREGSVLRERNALLARIGTLGPHVLQHPDPEVVRAELQRLLVDVGHHAQRLSDLAYDEVELELGGSE
;
A
#
# COMPACT_ATOMS: atom_id res chain seq x y z
N MET A 1 -7.69 20.73 -2.59
CA MET A 1 -8.24 19.77 -1.63
C MET A 1 -7.17 18.75 -1.32
N ALA A 2 -6.49 18.93 -0.19
CA ALA A 2 -5.37 18.09 0.24
C ALA A 2 -5.88 17.05 1.26
N VAL A 3 -6.22 15.85 0.81
CA VAL A 3 -6.39 14.64 1.67
C VAL A 3 -6.28 13.38 0.78
N THR A 4 -5.08 12.94 0.43
CA THR A 4 -4.87 11.59 -0.17
C THR A 4 -3.95 10.71 0.68
N THR A 5 -3.16 11.29 1.59
CA THR A 5 -2.31 10.57 2.54
C THR A 5 -3.11 9.72 3.53
N THR A 6 -4.40 9.98 3.74
CA THR A 6 -5.25 9.21 4.68
C THR A 6 -5.72 7.87 4.09
N GLY A 7 -5.77 7.72 2.76
CA GLY A 7 -6.35 6.54 2.12
C GLY A 7 -5.49 5.28 2.25
N LEU A 8 -4.18 5.40 2.00
CA LEU A 8 -3.27 4.26 2.02
C LEU A 8 -3.06 3.68 3.44
N PRO A 9 -2.82 4.47 4.50
CA PRO A 9 -2.72 3.95 5.86
C PRO A 9 -3.99 3.22 6.33
N ALA A 10 -5.17 3.76 6.01
CA ALA A 10 -6.43 3.10 6.32
C ALA A 10 -6.61 1.78 5.56
N ALA A 11 -6.24 1.74 4.28
CA ALA A 11 -6.26 0.52 3.48
C ALA A 11 -5.28 -0.54 4.01
N LEU A 12 -4.07 -0.14 4.42
CA LEU A 12 -3.08 -1.03 5.02
C LEU A 12 -3.57 -1.60 6.35
N LEU A 13 -4.16 -0.76 7.21
CA LEU A 13 -4.76 -1.22 8.47
C LEU A 13 -5.88 -2.24 8.21
N GLY A 14 -6.78 -1.95 7.27
CA GLY A 14 -7.87 -2.85 6.90
C GLY A 14 -7.39 -4.19 6.35
N LEU A 15 -6.35 -4.19 5.50
CA LEU A 15 -5.73 -5.42 5.00
C LEU A 15 -5.03 -6.19 6.12
N GLY A 16 -4.30 -5.51 7.01
CA GLY A 16 -3.64 -6.13 8.17
C GLY A 16 -4.64 -6.85 9.08
N GLN A 17 -5.74 -6.17 9.43
CA GLN A 17 -6.82 -6.77 10.22
C GLN A 17 -7.44 -7.99 9.53
N ALA A 18 -7.60 -7.97 8.21
CA ALA A 18 -8.09 -9.12 7.45
C ALA A 18 -7.12 -10.31 7.48
N LEU A 19 -5.80 -10.06 7.40
CA LEU A 19 -4.77 -11.09 7.48
C LEU A 19 -4.67 -11.71 8.87
N ASP A 20 -4.82 -10.91 9.93
CA ASP A 20 -4.79 -11.35 11.34
C ASP A 20 -6.07 -12.09 11.77
N ALA A 21 -7.10 -12.07 10.94
CA ALA A 21 -8.32 -12.84 11.15
C ALA A 21 -8.17 -14.32 10.75
N TYR A 22 -7.08 -14.70 10.07
CA TYR A 22 -6.85 -16.09 9.70
C TYR A 22 -6.67 -16.99 10.93
N GLY A 23 -7.25 -18.19 10.90
CA GLY A 23 -7.14 -19.17 11.98
C GLY A 23 -8.03 -18.91 13.19
N ARG A 24 -8.80 -17.81 13.19
CA ARG A 24 -9.79 -17.56 14.24
C ARG A 24 -10.99 -18.52 14.11
N PRO A 25 -11.48 -19.14 15.20
CA PRO A 25 -12.57 -20.13 15.14
C PRO A 25 -13.85 -19.63 14.46
N GLU A 26 -14.14 -18.34 14.58
CA GLU A 26 -15.33 -17.68 14.04
C GLU A 26 -15.22 -17.28 12.55
N VAL A 27 -14.06 -17.44 11.92
CA VAL A 27 -13.80 -17.01 10.54
C VAL A 27 -13.56 -18.21 9.63
N SER A 28 -14.47 -18.45 8.70
CA SER A 28 -14.24 -19.45 7.65
C SER A 28 -13.18 -19.00 6.65
N VAL A 29 -12.47 -19.95 6.03
CA VAL A 29 -11.46 -19.66 4.99
C VAL A 29 -12.05 -18.84 3.84
N GLY A 30 -13.28 -19.13 3.41
CA GLY A 30 -13.95 -18.36 2.35
C GLY A 30 -14.21 -16.90 2.75
N GLN A 31 -14.65 -16.68 3.99
CA GLN A 31 -14.87 -15.34 4.55
C GLN A 31 -13.55 -14.58 4.68
N TRP A 32 -12.48 -15.24 5.13
CA TRP A 32 -11.14 -14.68 5.17
C TRP A 32 -10.65 -14.24 3.78
N ARG A 33 -10.72 -15.13 2.78
CA ARG A 33 -10.33 -14.82 1.38
C ARG A 33 -11.08 -13.61 0.84
N TRP A 34 -12.39 -13.53 1.10
CA TRP A 34 -13.20 -12.40 0.67
C TRP A 34 -12.75 -11.08 1.32
N ARG A 35 -12.53 -11.06 2.65
CA ARG A 35 -12.04 -9.86 3.35
C ARG A 35 -10.67 -9.42 2.84
N VAL A 36 -9.75 -10.37 2.67
CA VAL A 36 -8.42 -10.10 2.13
C VAL A 36 -8.50 -9.51 0.72
N ARG A 37 -9.39 -10.00 -0.15
CA ARG A 37 -9.59 -9.40 -1.47
C ARG A 37 -10.09 -7.96 -1.43
N GLN A 38 -11.01 -7.65 -0.53
CA GLN A 38 -11.50 -6.27 -0.35
C GLN A 38 -10.38 -5.36 0.13
N GLY A 39 -9.59 -5.80 1.13
CA GLY A 39 -8.42 -5.06 1.62
C GLY A 39 -7.37 -4.85 0.52
N LEU A 40 -7.07 -5.89 -0.26
CA LEU A 40 -6.10 -5.81 -1.35
C LEU A 40 -6.56 -4.86 -2.48
N ALA A 41 -7.86 -4.85 -2.79
CA ALA A 41 -8.44 -3.90 -3.74
C ALA A 41 -8.32 -2.45 -3.22
N ALA A 42 -8.62 -2.21 -1.95
CA ALA A 42 -8.46 -0.89 -1.35
C ALA A 42 -7.01 -0.38 -1.38
N VAL A 43 -6.02 -1.25 -1.10
CA VAL A 43 -4.60 -0.90 -1.22
C VAL A 43 -4.22 -0.57 -2.65
N ARG A 44 -4.68 -1.37 -3.62
CA ARG A 44 -4.45 -1.11 -5.05
C ARG A 44 -5.01 0.25 -5.46
N ASP A 45 -6.25 0.53 -5.08
CA ASP A 45 -6.94 1.76 -5.48
C ASP A 45 -6.25 2.99 -4.87
N ALA A 46 -5.76 2.89 -3.61
CA ALA A 46 -4.96 3.92 -2.98
C ALA A 46 -3.63 4.17 -3.70
N LEU A 47 -2.91 3.11 -4.10
CA LEU A 47 -1.66 3.23 -4.88
C LEU A 47 -1.91 3.81 -6.28
N VAL A 48 -3.04 3.50 -6.92
CA VAL A 48 -3.40 4.10 -8.22
C VAL A 48 -3.72 5.59 -8.08
N ALA A 49 -4.38 5.99 -7.00
CA ALA A 49 -4.74 7.39 -6.76
C ALA A 49 -3.52 8.31 -6.50
N GLU A 50 -2.38 7.74 -6.10
CA GLU A 50 -1.13 8.47 -5.83
C GLU A 50 -0.62 9.31 -7.01
N THR A 51 -0.91 8.92 -8.27
CA THR A 51 -0.52 9.72 -9.45
C THR A 51 -1.29 11.04 -9.61
N GLY A 52 -2.42 11.20 -8.93
CA GLY A 52 -3.32 12.35 -9.11
C GLY A 52 -2.94 13.60 -8.33
N THR A 53 -1.92 13.54 -7.46
CA THR A 53 -1.59 14.61 -6.51
C THR A 53 -0.21 15.23 -6.69
N GLY A 54 0.45 15.01 -7.83
CA GLY A 54 1.76 15.58 -8.12
C GLY A 54 1.68 17.09 -8.33
N THR A 55 2.04 17.84 -7.28
CA THR A 55 2.44 19.24 -7.35
C THR A 55 3.58 19.36 -8.35
N GLU A 56 3.41 20.21 -9.36
CA GLU A 56 4.44 20.51 -10.35
C GLU A 56 5.70 21.04 -9.65
N ALA A 57 6.81 20.28 -9.64
CA ALA A 57 8.14 20.78 -10.06
C ALA A 57 9.36 19.98 -9.54
N TRP A 58 9.29 19.16 -8.49
CA TRP A 58 10.53 18.87 -7.75
C TRP A 58 11.11 17.45 -7.91
N THR A 59 11.94 17.31 -8.94
CA THR A 59 12.93 16.24 -9.23
C THR A 59 12.45 14.93 -9.85
N ALA A 60 12.41 14.94 -11.19
CA ALA A 60 12.18 13.80 -12.10
C ALA A 60 12.99 12.51 -11.80
N ALA A 61 14.17 12.61 -11.16
CA ALA A 61 14.98 11.43 -10.80
C ALA A 61 14.49 10.72 -9.52
N ARG A 62 14.01 11.49 -8.53
CA ARG A 62 13.53 10.98 -7.22
C ARG A 62 12.09 10.50 -7.34
N GLU A 63 11.27 11.24 -8.08
CA GLU A 63 9.95 10.80 -8.55
C GLU A 63 10.03 9.50 -9.36
N GLY A 64 11.05 9.35 -10.21
CA GLY A 64 11.24 8.14 -11.03
C GLY A 64 11.54 6.87 -10.22
N SER A 65 12.13 6.98 -9.02
CA SER A 65 12.35 5.83 -8.14
C SER A 65 11.06 5.41 -7.42
N VAL A 66 10.35 6.38 -6.85
CA VAL A 66 9.07 6.17 -6.15
C VAL A 66 8.01 5.64 -7.11
N LEU A 67 7.94 6.19 -8.33
CA LEU A 67 7.04 5.73 -9.39
C LEU A 67 7.31 4.27 -9.79
N ARG A 68 8.58 3.89 -9.95
CA ARG A 68 8.97 2.51 -10.29
C ARG A 68 8.61 1.55 -9.17
N GLU A 69 8.88 1.94 -7.93
CA GLU A 69 8.53 1.15 -6.76
C GLU A 69 7.03 0.93 -6.65
N ARG A 70 6.23 1.99 -6.76
CA ARG A 70 4.77 1.91 -6.78
C ARG A 70 4.26 0.97 -7.87
N ASN A 71 4.82 1.06 -9.08
CA ASN A 71 4.45 0.17 -10.18
C ASN A 71 4.84 -1.29 -9.90
N ALA A 72 5.98 -1.53 -9.24
CA ALA A 72 6.38 -2.88 -8.81
C ALA A 72 5.41 -3.44 -7.76
N LEU A 73 4.97 -2.61 -6.80
CA LEU A 73 3.95 -2.99 -5.82
C LEU A 73 2.61 -3.32 -6.48
N LEU A 74 2.16 -2.49 -7.43
CA LEU A 74 0.94 -2.73 -8.21
C LEU A 74 1.02 -4.05 -9.02
N ALA A 75 2.16 -4.32 -9.67
CA ALA A 75 2.37 -5.57 -10.39
C ALA A 75 2.26 -6.78 -9.45
N ARG A 76 2.90 -6.70 -8.28
CA ARG A 76 2.87 -7.76 -7.27
C ARG A 76 1.47 -7.98 -6.67
N ILE A 77 0.70 -6.92 -6.47
CA ILE A 77 -0.73 -7.02 -6.13
C ILE A 77 -1.50 -7.77 -7.23
N GLY A 78 -1.24 -7.44 -8.49
CA GLY A 78 -1.82 -8.13 -9.65
C GLY A 78 -1.52 -9.62 -9.68
N THR A 79 -0.29 -10.01 -9.32
CA THR A 79 0.10 -11.43 -9.18
C THR A 79 -0.60 -12.11 -7.99
N LEU A 80 -0.61 -11.48 -6.81
CA LEU A 80 -1.16 -12.09 -5.59
C LEU A 80 -2.70 -12.19 -5.59
N GLY A 81 -3.40 -11.30 -6.29
CA GLY A 81 -4.86 -11.27 -6.32
C GLY A 81 -5.54 -12.62 -6.65
N PRO A 82 -5.17 -13.30 -7.75
CA PRO A 82 -5.66 -14.65 -8.05
C PRO A 82 -5.28 -15.71 -7.00
N HIS A 83 -4.07 -15.64 -6.42
CA HIS A 83 -3.61 -16.59 -5.40
C HIS A 83 -4.50 -16.55 -4.15
N VAL A 84 -5.05 -15.38 -3.77
CA VAL A 84 -6.04 -15.25 -2.69
C VAL A 84 -7.27 -16.12 -2.90
N LEU A 85 -7.63 -16.49 -4.12
CA LEU A 85 -8.77 -17.38 -4.38
C LEU A 85 -8.37 -18.82 -4.62
N GLN A 86 -7.25 -19.03 -5.31
CA GLN A 86 -6.95 -20.30 -5.97
C GLN A 86 -5.90 -21.11 -5.24
N HIS A 87 -5.04 -20.47 -4.43
CA HIS A 87 -3.95 -21.19 -3.79
C HIS A 87 -4.50 -22.21 -2.78
N PRO A 88 -4.07 -23.49 -2.82
CA PRO A 88 -4.63 -24.53 -1.95
C PRO A 88 -4.29 -24.32 -0.47
N ASP A 89 -3.16 -23.66 -0.19
CA ASP A 89 -2.72 -23.32 1.16
C ASP A 89 -2.94 -21.81 1.45
N PRO A 90 -3.94 -21.44 2.26
CA PRO A 90 -4.18 -20.04 2.61
C PRO A 90 -3.06 -19.39 3.45
N GLU A 91 -2.31 -20.17 4.24
CA GLU A 91 -1.26 -19.65 5.11
C GLU A 91 -0.06 -19.15 4.30
N VAL A 92 0.28 -19.83 3.20
CA VAL A 92 1.30 -19.36 2.25
C VAL A 92 0.91 -18.00 1.68
N VAL A 93 -0.33 -17.85 1.23
CA VAL A 93 -0.83 -16.58 0.69
C VAL A 93 -0.83 -15.48 1.75
N ARG A 94 -1.22 -15.81 2.98
CA ARG A 94 -1.18 -14.89 4.12
C ARG A 94 0.24 -14.36 4.35
N ALA A 95 1.24 -15.24 4.37
CA ALA A 95 2.63 -14.84 4.55
C ALA A 95 3.15 -13.94 3.41
N GLU A 96 2.80 -14.23 2.16
CA GLU A 96 3.15 -13.40 1.01
C GLU A 96 2.50 -12.00 1.07
N LEU A 97 1.24 -11.95 1.50
CA LEU A 97 0.51 -10.70 1.69
C LEU A 97 1.01 -9.89 2.89
N GLN A 98 1.46 -10.53 3.96
CA GLN A 98 2.11 -9.85 5.08
C GLN A 98 3.41 -9.17 4.63
N ARG A 99 4.22 -9.84 3.81
CA ARG A 99 5.42 -9.21 3.21
C ARG A 99 5.03 -8.04 2.32
N LEU A 100 3.99 -8.19 1.49
CA LEU A 100 3.50 -7.10 0.65
C LEU A 100 3.07 -5.90 1.51
N LEU A 101 2.35 -6.14 2.60
CA LEU A 101 1.91 -5.08 3.51
C LEU A 101 3.09 -4.29 4.09
N VAL A 102 4.17 -4.98 4.48
CA VAL A 102 5.41 -4.34 4.94
C VAL A 102 6.04 -3.49 3.82
N ASP A 103 6.14 -4.02 2.61
CA ASP A 103 6.74 -3.30 1.48
C ASP A 103 5.95 -2.04 1.09
N VAL A 104 4.62 -2.12 1.11
CA VAL A 104 3.76 -0.94 0.88
C VAL A 104 3.85 0.04 2.06
N GLY A 105 4.00 -0.44 3.29
CA GLY A 105 4.27 0.40 4.46
C GLY A 105 5.57 1.20 4.33
N HIS A 106 6.64 0.56 3.88
CA HIS A 106 7.91 1.25 3.60
C HIS A 106 7.78 2.30 2.49
N HIS A 107 6.97 2.02 1.46
CA HIS A 107 6.66 3.00 0.41
C HIS A 107 5.93 4.22 0.96
N ALA A 108 4.90 4.00 1.78
CA ALA A 108 4.16 5.08 2.44
C ALA A 108 5.07 5.91 3.37
N GLN A 109 5.99 5.26 4.09
CA GLN A 109 6.95 5.96 4.93
C GLN A 109 7.88 6.85 4.09
N ARG A 110 8.46 6.31 3.01
CA ARG A 110 9.33 7.08 2.11
C ARG A 110 8.62 8.30 1.50
N LEU A 111 7.36 8.15 1.11
CA LEU A 111 6.56 9.29 0.63
C LEU A 111 6.40 10.36 1.71
N SER A 112 6.15 9.95 2.95
CA SER A 112 6.00 10.88 4.07
C SER A 112 7.32 11.60 4.36
N ASP A 113 8.44 10.87 4.40
CA ASP A 113 9.77 11.42 4.63
C ASP A 113 10.13 12.48 3.56
N LEU A 114 9.84 12.20 2.29
CA LEU A 114 10.06 13.16 1.19
C LEU A 114 9.24 14.43 1.34
N ALA A 115 7.98 14.32 1.78
CA ALA A 115 7.13 15.48 2.01
C ALA A 115 7.61 16.34 3.20
N TYR A 116 8.19 15.72 4.23
CA TYR A 116 8.80 16.46 5.34
C TYR A 116 10.09 17.18 4.92
N ASP A 117 10.96 16.52 4.14
CA ASP A 117 12.18 17.12 3.58
C ASP A 117 11.85 18.39 2.77
N GLU A 118 10.73 18.39 2.02
CA GLU A 118 10.24 19.53 1.24
C GLU A 118 9.86 20.72 2.12
N VAL A 119 9.07 20.50 3.17
CA VAL A 119 8.64 21.54 4.10
C VAL A 119 9.82 22.16 4.86
N GLU A 120 10.80 21.35 5.27
CA GLU A 120 12.00 21.83 5.98
C GLU A 120 12.84 22.76 5.09
N LEU A 121 12.98 22.44 3.80
CA LEU A 121 13.72 23.25 2.82
C LEU A 121 13.01 24.56 2.46
N GLU A 122 11.67 24.58 2.40
CA GLU A 122 10.91 25.81 2.14
C GLU A 122 10.91 26.79 3.33
N LEU A 123 10.98 26.29 4.56
CA LEU A 123 10.99 27.11 5.78
C LEU A 123 12.41 27.61 6.16
N GLY A 124 13.47 26.92 5.72
CA GLY A 124 14.86 27.29 6.02
C GLY A 124 15.48 28.39 5.13
N GLY A 125 14.76 28.89 4.12
CA GLY A 125 15.25 29.91 3.18
C GLY A 125 15.03 31.37 3.59
N SER A 126 14.64 31.62 4.85
CA SER A 126 14.30 32.95 5.37
C SER A 126 15.31 33.46 6.40
N GLU A 127 16.57 33.64 6.02
CA GLU A 127 17.56 34.43 6.78
C GLU A 127 18.42 35.31 5.87
#